data_AF-A0A7R9YKT1-F1
#
_entry.id   AF-A0A7R9YKT1-F1
#
_cell.length_a   1.000
_cell.length_b   1.000
_cell.length_c   1.000
_cell.angle_alpha   90.00
_cell.angle_beta   90.00
_cell.angle_gamma   90.00
#
_symmetry.space_group_name_H-M   'P 1'
#
loop_
_entity.id
_entity.type
_entity.pdbx_description
1 polymer ?
#
loop_
_entity_poly.entity_id
_entity_poly.type
_entity_poly.pdbx_seq_one_letter_code
_entity_poly.pdbx_strand_id
1 'polypeptide(L)'
;WTFGSPRVGDARFAEWLMAAERLGGAGVQHWRVTHAHDPVVHVPLVRMGFQHVPTEVWYPDRAPAPKCTQPWYVCDDGGARGEDAACSARVWLPMCATRSLDHLSYVGVPFDHAVSCALRGSP
;
A
#
# COMPACT_ATOMS: atom_id res chain seq x y z
N TRP A 1 -7.67 7.05 -1.80
CA TRP A 1 -6.36 6.39 -1.60
C TRP A 1 -6.28 5.83 -0.19
N THR A 2 -5.45 4.80 0.03
CA THR A 2 -5.19 4.19 1.35
C THR A 2 -3.70 4.02 1.59
N PHE A 3 -3.27 3.97 2.84
CA PHE A 3 -1.87 3.77 3.25
C PHE A 3 -1.76 2.50 4.08
N GLY A 4 -0.80 1.63 3.76
CA GLY A 4 -0.55 0.39 4.53
C GLY A 4 -1.74 -0.54 4.63
N SER A 5 -2.68 -0.46 3.68
CA SER A 5 -3.93 -1.20 3.77
C SER A 5 -3.66 -2.72 3.70
N PRO A 6 -4.26 -3.53 4.57
CA PRO A 6 -4.25 -4.99 4.44
C PRO A 6 -5.08 -5.44 3.23
N ARG A 7 -5.05 -6.74 2.91
CA ARG A 7 -6.03 -7.31 1.98
C ARG A 7 -7.41 -7.26 2.63
N VAL A 8 -8.42 -6.85 1.88
CA VAL A 8 -9.78 -6.62 2.42
C VAL A 8 -10.78 -7.66 1.93
N GLY A 9 -10.67 -8.09 0.68
CA GLY A 9 -11.59 -9.02 0.06
C GLY A 9 -10.89 -10.04 -0.82
N ASP A 10 -11.68 -10.80 -1.57
CA ASP A 10 -11.21 -11.77 -2.55
C ASP A 10 -11.11 -11.13 -3.96
N ALA A 11 -10.85 -11.96 -4.97
CA ALA A 11 -10.81 -11.51 -6.36
C ALA A 11 -12.13 -10.88 -6.83
N ARG A 12 -13.29 -11.35 -6.34
CA ARG A 12 -14.61 -10.80 -6.71
C ARG A 12 -14.81 -9.41 -6.15
N PHE A 13 -14.35 -9.16 -4.93
CA PHE A 13 -14.34 -7.83 -4.35
C PHE A 13 -13.46 -6.87 -5.17
N ALA A 14 -12.26 -7.31 -5.57
CA ALA A 14 -11.37 -6.50 -6.40
C ALA A 14 -11.99 -6.17 -7.76
N GLU A 15 -12.61 -7.16 -8.42
CA GLU A 15 -13.35 -6.98 -9.68
C GLU A 15 -14.53 -6.02 -9.55
N TRP A 16 -15.31 -6.15 -8.47
CA TRP A 16 -16.44 -5.27 -8.19
C TRP A 16 -15.98 -3.82 -8.00
N LEU A 17 -14.89 -3.60 -7.23
CA LEU A 17 -14.37 -2.24 -7.02
C LEU A 17 -13.88 -1.64 -8.34
N MET A 18 -13.11 -2.38 -9.13
CA MET A 18 -12.68 -1.94 -10.46
C MET A 18 -13.87 -1.59 -11.38
N ALA A 19 -14.94 -2.39 -11.35
CA ALA A 19 -16.13 -2.11 -12.13
C ALA A 19 -16.84 -0.84 -11.64
N ALA A 20 -16.95 -0.65 -10.32
CA ALA A 20 -17.53 0.56 -9.73
C ALA A 20 -16.74 1.83 -10.11
N GLU A 21 -15.40 1.75 -10.13
CA GLU A 21 -14.53 2.85 -10.54
C GLU A 21 -14.73 3.24 -12.01
N ARG A 22 -14.88 2.25 -12.90
CA ARG A 22 -15.15 2.47 -14.33
C ARG A 22 -16.53 3.08 -14.57
N LEU A 23 -17.54 2.67 -13.80
CA LEU A 23 -18.92 3.11 -13.95
C LEU A 23 -19.21 4.46 -13.27
N GLY A 24 -18.41 4.85 -12.29
CA GLY A 24 -18.65 6.03 -11.45
C GLY A 24 -18.48 7.38 -12.15
N GLY A 25 -18.10 7.44 -13.43
CA GLY A 25 -18.09 8.66 -14.26
C GLY A 25 -17.10 9.77 -13.86
N ALA A 26 -16.55 9.72 -12.65
CA ALA A 26 -15.68 10.76 -12.07
C ALA A 26 -14.18 10.43 -12.08
N GLY A 27 -13.75 9.33 -12.73
CA GLY A 27 -12.34 8.95 -12.77
C GLY A 27 -11.75 8.61 -11.39
N VAL A 28 -12.60 8.18 -10.45
CA VAL A 28 -12.17 7.78 -9.10
C VAL A 28 -11.39 6.48 -9.24
N GLN A 29 -10.08 6.55 -9.06
CA GLN A 29 -9.20 5.39 -8.96
C GLN A 29 -8.79 5.18 -7.50
N HIS A 30 -8.91 3.95 -7.02
CA HIS A 30 -8.42 3.55 -5.72
C HIS A 30 -6.93 3.22 -5.80
N TRP A 31 -6.13 4.08 -5.19
CA TRP A 31 -4.70 3.87 -5.01
C TRP A 31 -4.41 3.30 -3.63
N ARG A 32 -3.61 2.23 -3.58
CA ARG A 32 -2.97 1.75 -2.35
C ARG A 32 -1.54 2.24 -2.32
N VAL A 33 -1.14 2.85 -1.21
CA VAL A 33 0.24 3.29 -0.99
C VAL A 33 0.89 2.35 0.02
N THR A 34 1.99 1.72 -0.37
CA THR A 34 2.68 0.68 0.42
C THR A 34 4.17 0.98 0.56
N HIS A 35 4.76 0.58 1.69
CA HIS A 35 6.14 0.92 2.04
C HIS A 35 6.99 -0.33 2.20
N ALA A 36 8.09 -0.42 1.47
CA ALA A 36 9.19 -1.32 1.76
C ALA A 36 8.74 -2.75 2.18
N HIS A 37 8.96 -3.15 3.44
CA HIS A 37 8.63 -4.47 3.98
C HIS A 37 7.49 -4.41 5.01
N ASP A 38 6.55 -3.47 4.85
CA ASP A 38 5.38 -3.37 5.72
C ASP A 38 4.64 -4.73 5.83
N PRO A 39 4.57 -5.34 7.02
CA PRO A 39 3.88 -6.63 7.19
C PRO A 39 2.36 -6.56 7.02
N VAL A 40 1.74 -5.40 7.27
CA VAL A 40 0.27 -5.25 7.28
C VAL A 40 -0.30 -5.44 5.88
N VAL A 41 0.40 -4.95 4.85
CA VAL A 41 -0.04 -5.12 3.47
C VAL A 41 -0.04 -6.58 3.02
N HIS A 42 0.62 -7.48 3.76
CA HIS A 42 0.69 -8.90 3.42
C HIS A 42 -0.31 -9.78 4.15
N VAL A 43 -1.21 -9.21 4.95
CA VAL A 43 -2.26 -9.96 5.67
C VAL A 43 -3.66 -9.48 5.29
N PRO A 44 -4.70 -10.34 5.37
CA PRO A 44 -4.63 -11.81 5.40
C PRO A 44 -3.92 -12.37 4.15
N LEU A 45 -3.45 -13.63 4.19
CA LEU A 45 -2.60 -14.18 3.13
C LEU A 45 -3.38 -14.47 1.83
N VAL A 46 -2.71 -14.40 0.67
CA VAL A 46 -3.30 -14.83 -0.63
C VAL A 46 -3.79 -16.27 -0.59
N ARG A 47 -3.07 -17.17 0.10
CA ARG A 47 -3.47 -18.57 0.29
C ARG A 47 -4.79 -18.76 1.06
N MET A 48 -5.28 -17.71 1.73
CA MET A 48 -6.58 -17.69 2.40
C MET A 48 -7.71 -17.17 1.48
N GLY A 49 -7.42 -16.91 0.20
CA GLY A 49 -8.38 -16.41 -0.78
C GLY A 49 -8.50 -14.88 -0.83
N PHE A 50 -7.70 -14.16 -0.05
CA PHE A 50 -7.68 -12.70 -0.05
C PHE A 50 -6.80 -12.15 -1.17
N GLN A 51 -7.18 -11.03 -1.74
CA GLN A 51 -6.49 -10.39 -2.85
C GLN A 51 -6.57 -8.87 -2.72
N HIS A 52 -5.51 -8.19 -3.13
CA HIS A 52 -5.52 -6.74 -3.27
C HIS A 52 -6.28 -6.28 -4.52
N VAL A 53 -6.63 -4.99 -4.48
CA VAL A 53 -7.07 -4.24 -5.65
C VAL A 53 -5.85 -3.82 -6.49
N PRO A 54 -5.99 -3.62 -7.82
CA PRO A 54 -4.86 -3.66 -8.76
C PRO A 54 -3.79 -2.60 -8.53
N THR A 55 -4.21 -1.37 -8.25
CA THR A 55 -3.33 -0.23 -8.34
C THR A 55 -2.58 0.03 -7.04
N GLU A 56 -1.27 -0.22 -7.08
CA GLU A 56 -0.33 -0.04 -5.98
C GLU A 56 0.71 1.04 -6.32
N VAL A 57 0.91 1.98 -5.40
CA VAL A 57 2.05 2.89 -5.37
C VAL A 57 2.99 2.40 -4.28
N TRP A 58 4.03 1.69 -4.69
CA TRP A 58 5.01 1.11 -3.77
C TRP A 58 6.31 1.89 -3.83
N TYR A 59 6.82 2.30 -2.68
CA TYR A 59 8.12 2.93 -2.58
C TYR A 59 9.06 2.03 -1.75
N PRO A 60 10.13 1.50 -2.38
CA PRO A 60 11.13 0.73 -1.67
C PRO A 60 11.95 1.64 -0.79
N ASP A 61 12.16 1.28 0.48
CA ASP A 61 13.09 2.02 1.34
C ASP A 61 14.52 1.79 0.85
N ARG A 62 15.00 2.70 -0.01
CA ARG A 62 16.37 2.72 -0.52
C ARG A 62 17.16 3.74 0.28
N ALA A 63 17.82 3.27 1.33
CA ALA A 63 18.83 4.08 2.01
C ALA A 63 19.94 4.50 1.01
N PRO A 64 20.49 5.73 1.09
CA PRO A 64 20.32 6.72 2.16
C PRO A 64 19.46 7.94 1.77
N ALA A 65 18.65 7.89 0.72
CA ALA A 65 17.91 9.08 0.25
C ALA A 65 16.75 9.46 1.20
N PRO A 66 16.46 10.76 1.42
CA PRO A 66 15.28 11.21 2.16
C PRO A 66 14.01 10.56 1.60
N LYS A 67 13.12 10.04 2.47
CA LYS A 67 11.94 9.25 2.04
C LYS A 67 11.07 9.97 1.01
N CYS A 68 10.94 11.30 1.09
CA CYS A 68 10.17 12.11 0.12
C CYS A 68 10.80 12.21 -1.28
N THR A 69 12.07 11.83 -1.42
CA THR A 69 12.86 11.91 -2.67
C THR A 69 13.18 10.54 -3.24
N GLN A 70 12.74 9.47 -2.58
CA GLN A 70 12.96 8.11 -3.06
C GLN A 70 12.05 7.81 -4.27
N PRO A 71 12.53 7.05 -5.26
CA PRO A 71 11.71 6.65 -6.39
C PRO A 71 10.58 5.73 -5.93
N TRP A 72 9.36 6.02 -6.35
CA TRP A 72 8.22 5.12 -6.22
C TRP A 72 7.96 4.37 -7.53
N TYR A 73 7.30 3.23 -7.41
CA TYR A 73 6.85 2.40 -8.52
C TYR A 73 5.32 2.39 -8.48
N VAL A 74 4.72 2.68 -9.63
CA VAL A 74 3.29 2.42 -9.84
C VAL A 74 3.19 1.03 -10.44
N CYS A 75 2.70 0.10 -9.64
CA CYS A 75 2.30 -1.22 -10.11
C CYS A 75 0.81 -1.18 -10.42
N ASP A 76 0.53 -1.29 -11.70
CA ASP A 76 -0.79 -1.50 -12.24
C ASP A 76 -0.63 -2.61 -13.27
N ASP A 77 -1.00 -3.82 -12.87
CA ASP A 77 -0.81 -5.05 -13.65
C ASP A 77 -1.83 -5.17 -14.80
N GLY A 78 -2.35 -4.04 -15.29
CA GLY A 78 -3.32 -3.97 -16.38
C GLY A 78 -4.67 -4.61 -16.02
N GLY A 79 -5.00 -4.69 -14.72
CA GLY A 79 -6.18 -5.36 -14.22
C GLY A 79 -5.98 -6.84 -13.87
N ALA A 80 -4.74 -7.28 -13.66
CA ALA A 80 -4.47 -8.54 -13.00
C ALA A 80 -4.58 -8.36 -11.45
N ARG A 81 -4.14 -9.36 -10.69
CA ARG A 81 -4.64 -9.67 -9.35
C ARG A 81 -4.22 -8.69 -8.23
N GLY A 82 -3.65 -7.51 -8.52
CA GLY A 82 -3.22 -6.56 -7.48
C GLY A 82 -2.08 -7.08 -6.60
N GLU A 83 -1.38 -8.11 -7.06
CA GLU A 83 -0.27 -8.78 -6.36
C GLU A 83 0.97 -8.77 -7.27
N ASP A 84 1.32 -7.61 -7.81
CA ASP A 84 2.43 -7.45 -8.76
C ASP A 84 3.78 -7.79 -8.10
N ALA A 85 4.47 -8.80 -8.65
CA ALA A 85 5.79 -9.25 -8.21
C ALA A 85 6.92 -8.23 -8.47
N ALA A 86 6.65 -7.11 -9.15
CA ALA A 86 7.57 -5.98 -9.24
C ALA A 86 7.51 -5.07 -7.99
N CYS A 87 6.41 -5.09 -7.24
CA CYS A 87 6.17 -4.24 -6.07
C CYS A 87 6.17 -5.03 -4.74
N SER A 88 5.27 -4.73 -3.80
CA SER A 88 5.34 -5.27 -2.44
C SER A 88 5.16 -6.79 -2.42
N ALA A 89 4.42 -7.37 -3.35
CA ALA A 89 4.17 -8.82 -3.40
C ALA A 89 5.45 -9.67 -3.54
N ARG A 90 6.56 -9.07 -4.02
CA ARG A 90 7.88 -9.72 -4.11
C ARG A 90 8.57 -9.93 -2.77
N VAL A 91 8.14 -9.18 -1.76
CA VAL A 91 8.81 -9.14 -0.46
C VAL A 91 8.50 -10.42 0.32
N TRP A 92 9.54 -11.04 0.86
CA TRP A 92 9.42 -12.31 1.57
C TRP A 92 8.69 -12.11 2.91
N LEU A 93 7.50 -12.70 3.04
CA LEU A 93 6.62 -12.62 4.22
C LEU A 93 7.32 -12.73 5.60
N PRO A 94 8.23 -13.71 5.84
CA PRO A 94 8.97 -13.78 7.11
C PRO A 94 9.91 -12.59 7.35
N MET A 95 10.42 -11.95 6.29
CA MET A 95 11.20 -10.72 6.40
C MET A 95 10.34 -9.56 6.90
N CYS A 96 9.10 -9.44 6.41
CA CYS A 96 8.18 -8.36 6.79
C CYS A 96 7.79 -8.40 8.27
N ALA A 97 7.68 -9.60 8.86
CA ALA A 97 7.31 -9.77 10.28
C ALA A 97 8.30 -9.09 11.26
N THR A 98 9.54 -8.84 10.83
CA THR A 98 10.57 -8.16 11.63
C THR A 98 10.76 -6.68 11.25
N ARG A 99 9.98 -6.19 10.28
CA ARG A 99 10.08 -4.84 9.70
C ARG A 99 8.81 -4.01 9.94
N SER A 100 8.22 -4.13 11.14
CA SER A 100 6.99 -3.43 11.52
C SER A 100 7.09 -1.91 11.46
N LEU A 101 8.31 -1.35 11.55
CA LEU A 101 8.53 0.10 11.44
C LEU A 101 8.23 0.65 10.04
N ASP A 102 8.26 -0.19 8.99
CA ASP A 102 7.91 0.25 7.65
C ASP A 102 6.41 0.60 7.54
N HIS A 103 5.56 0.07 8.43
CA HIS A 103 4.15 0.48 8.52
C HIS A 103 3.93 1.86 9.15
N LEU A 104 4.94 2.44 9.80
CA LEU A 104 4.79 3.63 10.63
C LEU A 104 5.15 4.94 9.91
N SER A 105 5.52 4.89 8.62
CA SER A 105 5.87 6.08 7.88
C SER A 105 5.46 5.97 6.42
N TYR A 106 4.79 7.01 5.94
CA TYR A 106 4.36 7.14 4.56
C TYR A 106 4.71 8.48 3.95
N VAL A 107 5.39 8.47 2.80
CA VAL A 107 5.77 9.69 2.05
C VAL A 107 6.54 10.69 2.93
N GLY A 108 7.39 10.18 3.82
CA GLY A 108 8.16 10.97 4.79
C GLY A 108 7.36 11.56 5.95
N VAL A 109 6.07 11.21 6.06
CA VAL A 109 5.22 11.56 7.20
C VAL A 109 5.14 10.36 8.14
N PRO A 110 5.38 10.52 9.45
CA PRO A 110 5.11 9.46 10.42
C PRO A 110 3.60 9.25 10.58
N PHE A 111 3.18 8.00 10.67
CA PHE A 111 1.81 7.53 10.91
C PHE A 111 1.72 6.76 12.23
N ASP A 112 2.76 6.81 13.06
CA ASP A 112 2.77 6.24 14.39
C ASP A 112 1.98 7.09 15.39
N HIS A 113 1.68 6.49 16.54
CA HIS A 113 1.14 7.20 17.70
C HIS A 113 2.11 8.26 18.27
N ALA A 114 3.35 8.34 17.76
CA ALA A 114 4.36 9.31 18.15
C ALA A 114 4.30 10.60 17.32
N VAL A 115 3.39 10.70 16.35
CA VAL A 115 2.88 11.99 15.87
C VAL A 115 2.24 12.68 17.07
N SER A 116 3.03 13.51 17.75
CA SER A 116 2.54 14.42 18.77
C SER A 116 1.29 15.10 18.24
N CYS A 117 0.22 15.15 19.03
CA CYS A 117 -0.96 16.00 18.76
C CYS A 117 -0.59 17.50 18.59
N ALA A 118 0.70 17.85 18.60
CA ALA A 118 1.26 19.05 18.04
C ALA A 118 1.17 19.10 16.49
N LEU A 119 -0.02 18.92 15.92
CA LEU A 119 -0.45 19.93 14.96
C LEU A 119 -0.67 21.18 15.78
N ARG A 120 0.43 21.89 16.09
CA ARG A 120 0.36 23.19 16.73
C ARG A 120 -0.51 24.06 15.83
N GLY A 121 -1.75 24.23 16.24
CA GLY A 121 -2.39 25.51 16.06
C GLY A 121 -1.45 26.56 16.61
N SER A 122 -1.08 27.49 15.76
CA SER A 122 -0.65 28.84 16.11
C SER A 122 -0.73 29.68 14.82
N PRO A 123 -1.07 30.97 14.98
CA PRO A 123 -2.09 31.69 14.21
C PRO A 123 -1.71 32.08 12.78
#